data_AF-A0AAJ8BDH2-F1
#
_entry.id   AF-A0AAJ8BDH2-F1
#
_cell.length_a   1.000
_cell.length_b   1.000
_cell.length_c   1.000
_cell.angle_alpha   90.00
_cell.angle_beta   90.00
_cell.angle_gamma   90.00
#
_symmetry.space_group_name_H-M   'P 1'
#
loop_
_entity.id
_entity.type
_entity.pdbx_description
1 polymer ?
#
loop_
_entity_poly.entity_id
_entity_poly.type
_entity_poly.pdbx_seq_one_letter_code
_entity_poly.pdbx_strand_id
1 'polypeptide(L)'
;MEKRRRGEERERQEEWGREERERQEQEERERQERVEKRRRRREERRRQEEREREERERQEQEEREREERERQEQEEREREERERQERMERRRRRREERQRREREERERQEQEEREREEQERKEQEERRRRRREERQRQEEREREERERQEQEERERERQERIEKRRMREERKREERERQEREERERQEQEEREREEREKQERMERRRRRREERQRQEREREEQEEREREERERQEQEEREKLERRRRRREERQRQERERQEQEEREREERERQEEEEREREEREQQERQEREEETVGDKQEEETAATAHPKRGLVSNLKIRYLEHQRDQLIKAISKTHKKEVAIDAGDDSPEMKEIRTWRQQGKRRKLLKKQQKMEEKIKRKREKQEEAEEDDEKKAGLFLRIVTGFFEGYGDLNMAVL
;
A
#
# COMPACT_ATOMS: atom_id res chain seq x y z
N MET A 1 103.68 -116.53 127.13
CA MET A 1 103.28 -115.54 126.12
C MET A 1 101.84 -115.72 125.62
N GLU A 2 101.29 -116.94 125.56
CA GLU A 2 100.00 -117.26 124.91
C GLU A 2 98.79 -116.40 125.32
N LYS A 3 98.71 -115.94 126.58
CA LYS A 3 97.59 -115.09 127.04
C LYS A 3 97.48 -113.73 126.30
N ARG A 4 98.54 -113.25 125.63
CA ARG A 4 98.43 -112.08 124.72
C ARG A 4 97.82 -112.46 123.37
N ARG A 5 98.30 -113.53 122.72
CA ARG A 5 97.79 -114.00 121.41
C ARG A 5 96.28 -114.26 121.40
N ARG A 6 95.71 -114.86 122.46
CA ARG A 6 94.24 -115.05 122.57
C ARG A 6 93.45 -113.77 122.85
N GLY A 7 94.11 -112.69 123.25
CA GLY A 7 93.55 -111.33 123.25
C GLY A 7 93.55 -110.78 121.83
N GLU A 8 94.71 -110.77 121.18
CA GLU A 8 94.92 -110.30 119.80
C GLU A 8 94.00 -111.01 118.78
N GLU A 9 93.66 -112.29 118.97
CA GLU A 9 92.70 -113.02 118.13
C GLU A 9 91.25 -112.58 118.36
N ARG A 10 90.87 -112.23 119.61
CA ARG A 10 89.54 -111.71 119.93
C ARG A 10 89.37 -110.26 119.48
N GLU A 11 90.39 -109.44 119.67
CA GLU A 11 90.42 -108.06 119.19
C GLU A 11 90.24 -108.04 117.66
N ARG A 12 90.94 -108.90 116.91
CA ARG A 12 90.72 -109.06 115.46
C ARG A 12 89.32 -109.56 115.09
N GLN A 13 88.72 -110.46 115.86
CA GLN A 13 87.34 -110.90 115.61
C GLN A 13 86.30 -109.81 115.92
N GLU A 14 86.51 -109.01 116.96
CA GLU A 14 85.67 -107.85 117.26
C GLU A 14 85.87 -106.70 116.27
N GLU A 15 87.10 -106.48 115.80
CA GLU A 15 87.46 -105.47 114.81
C GLU A 15 86.89 -105.82 113.43
N TRP A 16 87.09 -107.05 112.96
CA TRP A 16 86.45 -107.58 111.74
C TRP A 16 84.92 -107.58 111.87
N GLY A 17 84.39 -107.94 113.04
CA GLY A 17 82.96 -107.87 113.37
C GLY A 17 82.41 -106.46 113.61
N ARG A 18 83.25 -105.41 113.58
CA ARG A 18 82.86 -104.00 113.50
C ARG A 18 82.97 -103.50 112.07
N GLU A 19 84.06 -103.81 111.37
CA GLU A 19 84.29 -103.49 109.96
C GLU A 19 83.21 -104.10 109.05
N GLU A 20 82.81 -105.36 109.27
CA GLU A 20 81.69 -105.98 108.56
C GLU A 20 80.36 -105.26 108.82
N ARG A 21 80.11 -104.78 110.05
CA ARG A 21 78.91 -104.01 110.40
C ARG A 21 78.92 -102.61 109.83
N GLU A 22 80.05 -101.91 109.88
CA GLU A 22 80.21 -100.60 109.24
C GLU A 22 80.06 -100.70 107.72
N ARG A 23 80.58 -101.78 107.11
CA ARG A 23 80.38 -102.07 105.69
C ARG A 23 78.92 -102.39 105.35
N GLN A 24 78.22 -103.14 106.19
CA GLN A 24 76.77 -103.38 106.03
C GLN A 24 75.96 -102.08 106.19
N GLU A 25 76.30 -101.22 107.16
CA GLU A 25 75.68 -99.91 107.31
C GLU A 25 75.98 -98.98 106.11
N GLN A 26 77.22 -98.97 105.60
CA GLN A 26 77.56 -98.21 104.39
C GLN A 26 76.79 -98.72 103.17
N GLU A 27 76.71 -100.05 102.98
CA GLU A 27 75.94 -100.62 101.86
C GLU A 27 74.43 -100.36 102.01
N GLU A 28 73.89 -100.40 103.24
CA GLU A 28 72.49 -100.04 103.47
C GLU A 28 72.23 -98.55 103.21
N ARG A 29 73.11 -97.65 103.71
CA ARG A 29 73.03 -96.20 103.42
C ARG A 29 73.12 -95.91 101.93
N GLU A 30 74.02 -96.59 101.20
CA GLU A 30 74.08 -96.51 99.74
C GLU A 30 72.81 -97.03 99.06
N ARG A 31 72.24 -98.15 99.53
CA ARG A 31 70.98 -98.69 99.01
C ARG A 31 69.82 -97.72 99.28
N GLN A 32 69.75 -97.12 100.46
CA GLN A 32 68.78 -96.08 100.82
C GLN A 32 68.96 -94.82 99.95
N GLU A 33 70.18 -94.30 99.77
CA GLU A 33 70.42 -93.14 98.89
C GLU A 33 70.06 -93.47 97.43
N ARG A 34 70.45 -94.64 96.92
CA ARG A 34 70.09 -95.09 95.56
C ARG A 34 68.57 -95.19 95.37
N VAL A 35 67.82 -95.67 96.38
CA VAL A 35 66.36 -95.69 96.39
C VAL A 35 65.78 -94.27 96.46
N GLU A 36 66.29 -93.41 97.32
CA GLU A 36 65.80 -92.03 97.46
C GLU A 36 66.08 -91.19 96.20
N LYS A 37 67.27 -91.31 95.62
CA LYS A 37 67.69 -90.68 94.36
C LYS A 37 66.84 -91.17 93.18
N ARG A 38 66.46 -92.45 93.17
CA ARG A 38 65.48 -93.01 92.20
C ARG A 38 64.07 -92.47 92.45
N ARG A 39 63.67 -92.26 93.70
CA ARG A 39 62.38 -91.65 94.08
C ARG A 39 62.33 -90.18 93.66
N ARG A 40 63.31 -89.35 94.05
CA ARG A 40 63.44 -87.94 93.65
C ARG A 40 63.38 -87.79 92.13
N ARG A 41 64.15 -88.57 91.36
CA ARG A 41 64.09 -88.59 89.88
C ARG A 41 62.74 -89.01 89.30
N ARG A 42 61.94 -89.81 90.02
CA ARG A 42 60.58 -90.21 89.59
C ARG A 42 59.55 -89.13 89.90
N GLU A 43 59.70 -88.44 91.03
CA GLU A 43 58.87 -87.29 91.41
C GLU A 43 59.16 -86.06 90.53
N GLU A 44 60.43 -85.85 90.18
CA GLU A 44 60.89 -84.84 89.21
C GLU A 44 60.31 -85.09 87.81
N ARG A 45 60.43 -86.31 87.28
CA ARG A 45 59.79 -86.70 86.01
C ARG A 45 58.28 -86.52 86.02
N ARG A 46 57.60 -86.91 87.11
CA ARG A 46 56.15 -86.66 87.26
C ARG A 46 55.81 -85.17 87.21
N ARG A 47 56.55 -84.32 87.91
CA ARG A 47 56.34 -82.86 87.87
C ARG A 47 56.61 -82.26 86.48
N GLN A 48 57.53 -82.85 85.71
CA GLN A 48 57.73 -82.45 84.31
C GLN A 48 56.58 -82.94 83.43
N GLU A 49 56.17 -84.21 83.53
CA GLU A 49 55.01 -84.78 82.81
C GLU A 49 53.69 -84.06 83.16
N GLU A 50 53.52 -83.60 84.39
CA GLU A 50 52.38 -82.78 84.85
C GLU A 50 52.41 -81.39 84.22
N ARG A 51 53.57 -80.72 84.19
CA ARG A 51 53.73 -79.40 83.53
C ARG A 51 53.55 -79.48 82.02
N GLU A 52 54.12 -80.49 81.36
CA GLU A 52 53.95 -80.71 79.92
C GLU A 52 52.50 -81.06 79.56
N ARG A 53 51.72 -81.63 80.49
CA ARG A 53 50.26 -81.79 80.32
C ARG A 53 49.53 -80.46 80.49
N GLU A 54 49.81 -79.73 81.56
CA GLU A 54 49.17 -78.44 81.83
C GLU A 54 49.45 -77.41 80.72
N GLU A 55 50.67 -77.39 80.17
CA GLU A 55 51.03 -76.53 79.04
C GLU A 55 50.29 -76.92 77.75
N ARG A 56 50.15 -78.22 77.46
CA ARG A 56 49.35 -78.70 76.32
C ARG A 56 47.86 -78.41 76.51
N GLU A 57 47.32 -78.59 77.71
CA GLU A 57 45.91 -78.31 78.03
C GLU A 57 45.61 -76.81 77.90
N ARG A 58 46.54 -75.94 78.33
CA ARG A 58 46.47 -74.49 78.09
C ARG A 58 46.55 -74.14 76.60
N GLN A 59 47.46 -74.75 75.84
CA GLN A 59 47.58 -74.53 74.38
C GLN A 59 46.33 -75.01 73.63
N GLU A 60 45.79 -76.19 73.96
CA GLU A 60 44.56 -76.72 73.37
C GLU A 60 43.34 -75.87 73.73
N GLN A 61 43.28 -75.34 74.96
CA GLN A 61 42.23 -74.40 75.36
C GLN A 61 42.34 -73.06 74.60
N GLU A 62 43.55 -72.51 74.43
CA GLU A 62 43.77 -71.27 73.67
C GLU A 62 43.48 -71.45 72.17
N GLU A 63 43.85 -72.60 71.59
CA GLU A 63 43.54 -72.95 70.20
C GLU A 63 42.03 -73.06 69.98
N ARG A 64 41.31 -73.75 70.87
CA ARG A 64 39.83 -73.82 70.85
C ARG A 64 39.17 -72.46 71.02
N GLU A 65 39.67 -71.61 71.91
CA GLU A 65 39.13 -70.26 72.10
C GLU A 65 39.38 -69.37 70.88
N ARG A 66 40.55 -69.49 70.23
CA ARG A 66 40.86 -68.83 68.96
C ARG A 66 39.94 -69.31 67.84
N GLU A 67 39.71 -70.62 67.72
CA GLU A 67 38.82 -71.19 66.70
C GLU A 67 37.35 -70.76 66.93
N GLU A 68 36.88 -70.73 68.17
CA GLU A 68 35.54 -70.24 68.50
C GLU A 68 35.39 -68.75 68.18
N ARG A 69 36.38 -67.91 68.54
CA ARG A 69 36.40 -66.49 68.18
C ARG A 69 36.40 -66.28 66.67
N GLU A 70 37.19 -67.04 65.90
CA GLU A 70 37.21 -66.94 64.44
C GLU A 70 35.87 -67.37 63.83
N ARG A 71 35.25 -68.46 64.32
CA ARG A 71 33.92 -68.89 63.89
C ARG A 71 32.85 -67.84 64.17
N GLN A 72 32.89 -67.20 65.35
CA GLN A 72 31.98 -66.10 65.70
C GLN A 72 32.20 -64.87 64.80
N GLU A 73 33.46 -64.49 64.52
CA GLU A 73 33.77 -63.36 63.63
C GLU A 73 33.37 -63.64 62.17
N GLN A 74 33.54 -64.87 61.69
CA GLN A 74 33.05 -65.29 60.36
C GLN A 74 31.52 -65.23 60.28
N GLU A 75 30.80 -65.70 61.32
CA GLU A 75 29.34 -65.63 61.35
C GLU A 75 28.82 -64.18 61.44
N GLU A 76 29.45 -63.31 62.24
CA GLU A 76 29.11 -61.89 62.31
C GLU A 76 29.33 -61.18 60.96
N ARG A 77 30.46 -61.45 60.29
CA ARG A 77 30.75 -60.93 58.94
C ARG A 77 29.73 -61.41 57.92
N GLU A 78 29.34 -62.68 57.93
CA GLU A 78 28.32 -63.19 57.00
C GLU A 78 26.93 -62.59 57.29
N ARG A 79 26.57 -62.42 58.57
CA ARG A 79 25.34 -61.73 58.98
C ARG A 79 25.34 -60.27 58.51
N GLU A 80 26.45 -59.54 58.66
CA GLU A 80 26.56 -58.15 58.21
C GLU A 80 26.50 -58.04 56.68
N GLU A 81 27.13 -58.96 55.94
CA GLU A 81 27.03 -58.96 54.47
C GLU A 81 25.60 -59.25 54.02
N ARG A 82 24.93 -60.27 54.59
CA ARG A 82 23.52 -60.57 54.31
C ARG A 82 22.61 -59.37 54.59
N GLU A 83 22.80 -58.66 55.70
CA GLU A 83 22.01 -57.45 55.99
C GLU A 83 22.32 -56.29 55.03
N ARG A 84 23.59 -56.10 54.64
CA ARG A 84 23.99 -55.11 53.62
C ARG A 84 23.37 -55.42 52.26
N GLN A 85 23.34 -56.70 51.85
CA GLN A 85 22.68 -57.14 50.62
C GLN A 85 21.16 -56.90 50.68
N GLU A 86 20.47 -57.28 51.77
CA GLU A 86 19.02 -57.05 51.92
C GLU A 86 18.67 -55.55 51.92
N ARG A 87 19.44 -54.72 52.65
CA ARG A 87 19.29 -53.25 52.65
C ARG A 87 19.44 -52.67 51.25
N MET A 88 20.38 -53.18 50.45
CA MET A 88 20.59 -52.74 49.06
C MET A 88 19.46 -53.21 48.14
N GLU A 89 18.97 -54.44 48.28
CA GLU A 89 17.84 -54.94 47.49
C GLU A 89 16.54 -54.19 47.83
N ARG A 90 16.25 -53.99 49.12
CA ARG A 90 15.09 -53.20 49.58
C ARG A 90 15.16 -51.75 49.09
N ARG A 91 16.36 -51.16 49.04
CA ARG A 91 16.59 -49.82 48.45
C ARG A 91 16.39 -49.80 46.94
N ARG A 92 16.74 -50.90 46.24
CA ARG A 92 16.50 -51.08 44.80
C ARG A 92 15.01 -51.23 44.50
N ARG A 93 14.32 -52.18 45.14
CA ARG A 93 12.86 -52.39 44.99
C ARG A 93 12.08 -51.09 45.23
N ARG A 94 12.41 -50.33 46.28
CA ARG A 94 11.76 -49.02 46.57
C ARG A 94 12.03 -47.94 45.51
N ARG A 95 13.16 -47.98 44.81
CA ARG A 95 13.46 -47.07 43.68
C ARG A 95 12.67 -47.46 42.44
N GLU A 96 12.64 -48.75 42.11
CA GLU A 96 11.90 -49.30 40.97
C GLU A 96 10.39 -49.08 41.14
N GLU A 97 9.85 -49.31 42.35
CA GLU A 97 8.46 -49.01 42.70
C GLU A 97 8.13 -47.52 42.54
N ARG A 98 8.99 -46.61 43.05
CA ARG A 98 8.78 -45.16 42.89
C ARG A 98 8.78 -44.75 41.41
N GLN A 99 9.72 -45.26 40.62
CA GLN A 99 9.77 -45.00 39.18
C GLN A 99 8.54 -45.56 38.44
N ARG A 100 8.02 -46.73 38.84
CA ARG A 100 6.78 -47.27 38.28
C ARG A 100 5.60 -46.35 38.58
N ARG A 101 5.41 -45.95 39.84
CA ARG A 101 4.32 -45.03 40.24
C ARG A 101 4.42 -43.69 39.50
N GLU A 102 5.62 -43.12 39.37
CA GLU A 102 5.85 -41.87 38.65
C GLU A 102 5.54 -41.99 37.13
N ARG A 103 5.78 -43.15 36.52
CA ARG A 103 5.37 -43.42 35.13
C ARG A 103 3.85 -43.55 35.00
N GLU A 104 3.21 -44.32 35.87
CA GLU A 104 1.75 -44.49 35.87
C GLU A 104 1.01 -43.17 36.16
N GLU A 105 1.59 -42.28 36.97
CA GLU A 105 1.05 -40.94 37.22
C GLU A 105 1.19 -40.02 36.00
N ARG A 106 2.36 -40.00 35.34
CA ARG A 106 2.58 -39.27 34.09
C ARG A 106 1.68 -39.77 32.96
N GLU A 107 1.52 -41.08 32.82
CA GLU A 107 0.67 -41.69 31.78
C GLU A 107 -0.81 -41.34 31.97
N ARG A 108 -1.29 -41.30 33.23
CA ARG A 108 -2.65 -40.80 33.56
C ARG A 108 -2.81 -39.33 33.24
N GLN A 109 -1.83 -38.49 33.59
CA GLN A 109 -1.86 -37.05 33.28
C GLN A 109 -1.87 -36.81 31.76
N GLU A 110 -1.08 -37.56 31.00
CA GLU A 110 -1.04 -37.47 29.53
C GLU A 110 -2.35 -37.95 28.89
N GLN A 111 -2.98 -39.01 29.42
CA GLN A 111 -4.32 -39.45 28.99
C GLN A 111 -5.39 -38.40 29.29
N GLU A 112 -5.40 -37.82 30.50
CA GLU A 112 -6.35 -36.78 30.90
C GLU A 112 -6.17 -35.48 30.08
N GLU A 113 -4.94 -35.10 29.76
CA GLU A 113 -4.64 -33.96 28.87
C GLU A 113 -5.12 -34.22 27.43
N ARG A 114 -4.86 -35.42 26.89
CA ARG A 114 -5.36 -35.84 25.55
C ARG A 114 -6.89 -35.88 25.47
N GLU A 115 -7.57 -36.40 26.49
CA GLU A 115 -9.04 -36.41 26.54
C GLU A 115 -9.62 -34.99 26.61
N ARG A 116 -9.00 -34.09 27.38
CA ARG A 116 -9.38 -32.67 27.44
C ARG A 116 -9.16 -31.97 26.11
N GLU A 117 -8.04 -32.20 25.43
CA GLU A 117 -7.78 -31.61 24.11
C GLU A 117 -8.78 -32.13 23.07
N GLU A 118 -9.14 -33.41 23.10
CA GLU A 118 -10.15 -33.97 22.19
C GLU A 118 -11.55 -33.41 22.47
N GLN A 119 -11.92 -33.18 23.74
CA GLN A 119 -13.16 -32.50 24.11
C GLN A 119 -13.18 -31.03 23.65
N GLU A 120 -12.12 -30.26 23.89
CA GLU A 120 -12.04 -28.86 23.44
C GLU A 120 -12.12 -28.76 21.91
N ARG A 121 -11.41 -29.65 21.19
CA ARG A 121 -11.48 -29.74 19.71
C ARG A 121 -12.91 -30.01 19.23
N LYS A 122 -13.64 -30.92 19.87
CA LYS A 122 -15.05 -31.23 19.54
C LYS A 122 -15.98 -30.05 19.82
N GLU A 123 -15.86 -29.39 20.98
CA GLU A 123 -16.67 -28.21 21.31
C GLU A 123 -16.36 -27.05 20.34
N GLN A 124 -15.08 -26.82 20.03
CA GLN A 124 -14.66 -25.78 19.09
C GLN A 124 -15.19 -26.05 17.68
N GLU A 125 -15.18 -27.30 17.20
CA GLU A 125 -15.78 -27.68 15.93
C GLU A 125 -17.31 -27.52 15.94
N GLU A 126 -18.01 -27.95 16.98
CA GLU A 126 -19.46 -27.80 17.08
C GLU A 126 -19.86 -26.31 17.12
N ARG A 127 -19.15 -25.51 17.89
CA ARG A 127 -19.34 -24.05 17.97
C ARG A 127 -19.05 -23.36 16.62
N ARG A 128 -18.07 -23.85 15.86
CA ARG A 128 -17.77 -23.40 14.48
C ARG A 128 -18.86 -23.82 13.50
N ARG A 129 -19.45 -25.01 13.68
CA ARG A 129 -20.58 -25.50 12.89
C ARG A 129 -21.85 -24.69 13.15
N ARG A 130 -22.25 -24.51 14.42
CA ARG A 130 -23.39 -23.66 14.82
C ARG A 130 -23.27 -22.25 14.23
N ARG A 131 -22.09 -21.62 14.30
CA ARG A 131 -21.81 -20.30 13.69
C ARG A 131 -21.85 -20.27 12.15
N ARG A 132 -21.72 -21.41 11.45
CA ARG A 132 -21.93 -21.49 9.99
C ARG A 132 -23.41 -21.58 9.67
N GLU A 133 -24.13 -22.47 10.36
CA GLU A 133 -25.58 -22.66 10.19
C GLU A 133 -26.38 -21.38 10.54
N GLU A 134 -25.98 -20.67 11.60
CA GLU A 134 -26.51 -19.35 11.98
C GLU A 134 -26.31 -18.30 10.87
N ARG A 135 -25.10 -18.22 10.30
CA ARG A 135 -24.80 -17.30 9.19
C ARG A 135 -25.59 -17.63 7.92
N GLN A 136 -25.74 -18.92 7.59
CA GLN A 136 -26.53 -19.34 6.44
C GLN A 136 -28.01 -18.96 6.60
N ARG A 137 -28.59 -19.20 7.78
CA ARG A 137 -29.97 -18.76 8.10
C ARG A 137 -30.15 -17.24 8.03
N GLN A 138 -29.13 -16.47 8.42
CA GLN A 138 -29.18 -15.01 8.35
C GLN A 138 -29.07 -14.51 6.89
N GLU A 139 -28.19 -15.11 6.08
CA GLU A 139 -28.04 -14.77 4.66
C GLU A 139 -29.29 -15.18 3.85
N GLU A 140 -29.90 -16.32 4.17
CA GLU A 140 -31.17 -16.80 3.60
C GLU A 140 -32.31 -15.83 3.89
N ARG A 141 -32.44 -15.37 5.14
CA ARG A 141 -33.41 -14.32 5.53
C ARG A 141 -33.17 -12.99 4.82
N GLU A 142 -31.92 -12.56 4.72
CA GLU A 142 -31.59 -11.30 4.03
C GLU A 142 -31.90 -11.39 2.52
N ARG A 143 -31.69 -12.56 1.90
CA ARG A 143 -32.10 -12.82 0.51
C ARG A 143 -33.63 -12.79 0.36
N GLU A 144 -34.37 -13.45 1.26
CA GLU A 144 -35.84 -13.45 1.23
C GLU A 144 -36.42 -12.04 1.44
N GLU A 145 -35.85 -11.25 2.36
CA GLU A 145 -36.26 -9.86 2.59
C GLU A 145 -35.97 -8.97 1.36
N ARG A 146 -34.80 -9.11 0.74
CA ARG A 146 -34.46 -8.42 -0.52
C ARG A 146 -35.40 -8.81 -1.66
N GLU A 147 -35.74 -10.09 -1.81
CA GLU A 147 -36.66 -10.54 -2.86
C GLU A 147 -38.08 -10.01 -2.63
N ARG A 148 -38.57 -9.99 -1.38
CA ARG A 148 -39.85 -9.36 -1.00
C ARG A 148 -39.85 -7.86 -1.32
N GLN A 149 -38.77 -7.14 -0.99
CA GLN A 149 -38.62 -5.71 -1.31
C GLN A 149 -38.59 -5.46 -2.83
N GLU A 150 -37.89 -6.29 -3.61
CA GLU A 150 -37.85 -6.16 -5.07
C GLU A 150 -39.20 -6.48 -5.73
N GLN A 151 -39.94 -7.48 -5.21
CA GLN A 151 -41.30 -7.75 -5.66
C GLN A 151 -42.25 -6.58 -5.35
N GLU A 152 -42.14 -5.98 -4.16
CA GLU A 152 -42.96 -4.80 -3.79
C GLU A 152 -42.60 -3.56 -4.62
N GLU A 153 -41.32 -3.30 -4.88
CA GLU A 153 -40.88 -2.20 -5.75
C GLU A 153 -41.38 -2.38 -7.19
N ARG A 154 -41.27 -3.60 -7.74
CA ARG A 154 -41.82 -3.95 -9.06
C ARG A 154 -43.35 -3.82 -9.12
N GLU A 155 -44.08 -4.14 -8.06
CA GLU A 155 -45.52 -3.91 -8.02
C GLU A 155 -45.86 -2.42 -7.96
N ARG A 156 -45.18 -1.65 -7.10
CA ARG A 156 -45.34 -0.18 -7.01
C ARG A 156 -45.04 0.49 -8.35
N GLU A 157 -43.96 0.12 -9.04
CA GLU A 157 -43.64 0.63 -10.38
C GLU A 157 -44.71 0.26 -11.41
N ARG A 158 -45.26 -0.96 -11.33
CA ARG A 158 -46.37 -1.41 -12.19
C ARG A 158 -47.65 -0.62 -11.93
N GLN A 159 -47.96 -0.29 -10.68
CA GLN A 159 -49.10 0.57 -10.32
C GLN A 159 -48.88 2.01 -10.82
N GLU A 160 -47.71 2.61 -10.61
CA GLU A 160 -47.39 3.96 -11.13
C GLU A 160 -47.50 4.00 -12.66
N ARG A 161 -46.97 2.99 -13.38
CA ARG A 161 -47.10 2.88 -14.84
C ARG A 161 -48.56 2.82 -15.30
N ILE A 162 -49.46 2.18 -14.54
CA ILE A 162 -50.90 2.12 -14.84
C ILE A 162 -51.57 3.47 -14.57
N GLU A 163 -51.28 4.11 -13.44
CA GLU A 163 -51.83 5.42 -13.08
C GLU A 163 -51.37 6.53 -14.04
N LYS A 164 -50.07 6.58 -14.33
CA LYS A 164 -49.44 7.48 -15.31
C LYS A 164 -49.97 7.27 -16.72
N ARG A 165 -50.42 6.05 -17.06
CA ARG A 165 -51.15 5.76 -18.30
C ARG A 165 -52.60 6.30 -18.24
N ARG A 166 -53.33 6.08 -17.14
CA ARG A 166 -54.69 6.61 -16.95
C ARG A 166 -54.70 8.14 -17.06
N MET A 167 -53.82 8.84 -16.34
CA MET A 167 -53.69 10.30 -16.41
C MET A 167 -53.39 10.81 -17.84
N ARG A 168 -52.60 10.05 -18.63
CA ARG A 168 -52.33 10.38 -20.04
C ARG A 168 -53.55 10.15 -20.94
N GLU A 169 -54.31 9.09 -20.72
CA GLU A 169 -55.55 8.81 -21.46
C GLU A 169 -56.67 9.80 -21.08
N GLU A 170 -56.71 10.24 -19.83
CA GLU A 170 -57.64 11.25 -19.30
C GLU A 170 -57.34 12.65 -19.83
N ARG A 171 -56.10 13.14 -19.72
CA ARG A 171 -55.69 14.41 -20.35
C ARG A 171 -55.95 14.43 -21.85
N LYS A 172 -55.76 13.28 -22.54
CA LYS A 172 -56.05 13.15 -23.98
C LYS A 172 -57.56 13.10 -24.30
N ARG A 173 -58.43 12.84 -23.30
CA ARG A 173 -59.88 13.07 -23.42
C ARG A 173 -60.23 14.53 -23.20
N GLU A 174 -59.69 15.17 -22.16
CA GLU A 174 -59.88 16.62 -21.91
C GLU A 174 -59.40 17.48 -23.09
N GLU A 175 -58.23 17.16 -23.65
CA GLU A 175 -57.66 17.85 -24.82
C GLU A 175 -58.57 17.71 -26.06
N ARG A 176 -59.16 16.53 -26.26
CA ARG A 176 -60.13 16.28 -27.33
C ARG A 176 -61.46 16.99 -27.09
N GLU A 177 -61.97 17.00 -25.86
CA GLU A 177 -63.20 17.71 -25.53
C GLU A 177 -63.01 19.23 -25.66
N ARG A 178 -61.84 19.76 -25.30
CA ARG A 178 -61.47 21.16 -25.56
C ARG A 178 -61.39 21.44 -27.04
N GLN A 179 -60.75 20.59 -27.84
CA GLN A 179 -60.70 20.74 -29.30
C GLN A 179 -62.08 20.66 -29.94
N GLU A 180 -62.95 19.74 -29.52
CA GLU A 180 -64.32 19.65 -30.04
C GLU A 180 -65.18 20.87 -29.65
N ARG A 181 -65.03 21.38 -28.41
CA ARG A 181 -65.67 22.63 -27.98
C ARG A 181 -65.17 23.83 -28.78
N GLU A 182 -63.86 23.96 -28.96
CA GLU A 182 -63.25 25.05 -29.73
C GLU A 182 -63.60 24.97 -31.22
N GLU A 183 -63.69 23.76 -31.79
CA GLU A 183 -64.14 23.54 -33.17
C GLU A 183 -65.63 23.90 -33.34
N ARG A 184 -66.50 23.51 -32.40
CA ARG A 184 -67.91 23.94 -32.36
C ARG A 184 -68.06 25.45 -32.21
N GLU A 185 -67.28 26.08 -31.33
CA GLU A 185 -67.29 27.53 -31.11
C GLU A 185 -66.79 28.28 -32.36
N ARG A 186 -65.73 27.79 -33.02
CA ARG A 186 -65.27 28.30 -34.31
C ARG A 186 -66.29 28.11 -35.43
N GLN A 187 -67.00 26.97 -35.48
CA GLN A 187 -68.06 26.74 -36.48
C GLN A 187 -69.26 27.66 -36.24
N GLU A 188 -69.71 27.83 -35.00
CA GLU A 188 -70.80 28.76 -34.67
C GLU A 188 -70.38 30.22 -34.95
N GLN A 189 -69.12 30.57 -34.70
CA GLN A 189 -68.58 31.88 -35.03
C GLN A 189 -68.43 32.10 -36.55
N GLU A 190 -67.98 31.12 -37.32
CA GLU A 190 -67.94 31.21 -38.80
C GLU A 190 -69.36 31.27 -39.38
N GLU A 191 -70.33 30.53 -38.83
CA GLU A 191 -71.72 30.57 -39.29
C GLU A 191 -72.37 31.94 -38.98
N ARG A 192 -72.16 32.49 -37.78
CA ARG A 192 -72.56 33.87 -37.43
C ARG A 192 -71.87 34.91 -38.32
N GLU A 193 -70.57 34.77 -38.57
CA GLU A 193 -69.83 35.70 -39.44
C GLU A 193 -70.26 35.57 -40.90
N ARG A 194 -70.62 34.38 -41.39
CA ARG A 194 -71.25 34.17 -42.71
C ARG A 194 -72.62 34.83 -42.78
N GLU A 195 -73.46 34.69 -41.76
CA GLU A 195 -74.79 35.32 -41.72
C GLU A 195 -74.68 36.85 -41.72
N GLU A 196 -73.73 37.40 -40.97
CA GLU A 196 -73.45 38.84 -40.93
C GLU A 196 -72.82 39.33 -42.25
N ARG A 197 -71.88 38.57 -42.84
CA ARG A 197 -71.31 38.85 -44.17
C ARG A 197 -72.37 38.76 -45.28
N GLU A 198 -73.33 37.83 -45.26
CA GLU A 198 -74.40 37.79 -46.27
C GLU A 198 -75.37 38.98 -46.08
N LYS A 199 -75.68 39.36 -44.83
CA LYS A 199 -76.45 40.58 -44.53
C LYS A 199 -75.73 41.83 -45.02
N GLN A 200 -74.41 41.93 -44.82
CA GLN A 200 -73.58 43.00 -45.37
C GLN A 200 -73.51 42.95 -46.91
N GLU A 201 -73.26 41.80 -47.55
CA GLU A 201 -73.18 41.71 -49.02
C GLU A 201 -74.54 42.02 -49.67
N ARG A 202 -75.67 41.62 -49.08
CA ARG A 202 -77.01 42.03 -49.55
C ARG A 202 -77.21 43.54 -49.46
N MET A 203 -76.79 44.16 -48.36
CA MET A 203 -76.86 45.61 -48.18
C MET A 203 -75.90 46.33 -49.13
N GLU A 204 -74.69 45.81 -49.33
CA GLU A 204 -73.67 46.39 -50.20
C GLU A 204 -74.02 46.22 -51.69
N ARG A 205 -74.51 45.06 -52.13
CA ARG A 205 -75.11 44.88 -53.46
C ARG A 205 -76.25 45.86 -53.70
N ARG A 206 -77.13 46.07 -52.71
CA ARG A 206 -78.24 47.02 -52.81
C ARG A 206 -77.75 48.48 -52.89
N ARG A 207 -76.62 48.80 -52.26
CA ARG A 207 -75.94 50.10 -52.34
C ARG A 207 -75.19 50.28 -53.66
N ARG A 208 -74.30 49.36 -54.02
CA ARG A 208 -73.55 49.34 -55.29
C ARG A 208 -74.51 49.42 -56.48
N ARG A 209 -75.62 48.67 -56.51
CA ARG A 209 -76.62 48.74 -57.61
C ARG A 209 -77.42 50.05 -57.67
N ARG A 210 -77.29 50.94 -56.67
CA ARG A 210 -77.74 52.34 -56.72
C ARG A 210 -76.63 53.27 -57.19
N GLU A 211 -75.43 53.13 -56.62
CA GLU A 211 -74.24 53.94 -56.98
C GLU A 211 -73.77 53.67 -58.42
N GLU A 212 -73.88 52.45 -58.92
CA GLU A 212 -73.61 52.02 -60.30
C GLU A 212 -74.56 52.66 -61.32
N ARG A 213 -75.85 52.81 -60.95
CA ARG A 213 -76.82 53.54 -61.78
C ARG A 213 -76.51 55.04 -61.84
N GLN A 214 -76.16 55.66 -60.71
CA GLN A 214 -75.72 57.06 -60.69
C GLN A 214 -74.36 57.26 -61.38
N ARG A 215 -73.47 56.25 -61.36
CA ARG A 215 -72.21 56.28 -62.12
C ARG A 215 -72.48 56.22 -63.62
N GLN A 216 -73.27 55.26 -64.12
CA GLN A 216 -73.60 55.19 -65.55
C GLN A 216 -74.35 56.43 -66.09
N GLU A 217 -75.07 57.15 -65.23
CA GLU A 217 -75.73 58.41 -65.58
C GLU A 217 -74.69 59.53 -65.73
N ARG A 218 -73.83 59.74 -64.72
CA ARG A 218 -72.76 60.75 -64.73
C ARG A 218 -71.64 60.48 -65.73
N GLU A 219 -71.27 59.21 -65.93
CA GLU A 219 -70.23 58.78 -66.85
C GLU A 219 -70.62 59.07 -68.30
N ARG A 220 -71.93 59.13 -68.62
CA ARG A 220 -72.42 59.58 -69.93
C ARG A 220 -72.35 61.10 -70.09
N GLU A 221 -72.77 61.86 -69.08
CA GLU A 221 -72.64 63.33 -69.09
C GLU A 221 -71.17 63.75 -69.19
N GLU A 222 -70.30 63.16 -68.37
CA GLU A 222 -68.86 63.43 -68.35
C GLU A 222 -68.15 62.96 -69.64
N GLN A 223 -68.62 61.88 -70.28
CA GLN A 223 -68.07 61.45 -71.57
C GLN A 223 -68.52 62.35 -72.74
N GLU A 224 -69.75 62.87 -72.73
CA GLU A 224 -70.20 63.84 -73.74
C GLU A 224 -69.51 65.21 -73.56
N GLU A 225 -69.27 65.65 -72.32
CA GLU A 225 -68.52 66.87 -72.01
C GLU A 225 -67.05 66.76 -72.44
N ARG A 226 -66.39 65.63 -72.13
CA ARG A 226 -65.01 65.36 -72.54
C ARG A 226 -64.84 65.25 -74.06
N GLU A 227 -65.80 64.68 -74.79
CA GLU A 227 -65.70 64.63 -76.26
C GLU A 227 -65.83 66.01 -76.91
N ARG A 228 -66.52 66.96 -76.26
CA ARG A 228 -66.56 68.37 -76.70
C ARG A 228 -65.24 69.08 -76.39
N GLU A 229 -64.72 68.95 -75.16
CA GLU A 229 -63.40 69.48 -74.79
C GLU A 229 -62.28 68.96 -75.70
N GLU A 230 -62.26 67.67 -76.02
CA GLU A 230 -61.21 67.08 -76.85
C GLU A 230 -61.25 67.62 -78.28
N ARG A 231 -62.44 67.76 -78.88
CA ARG A 231 -62.60 68.37 -80.20
C ARG A 231 -62.15 69.84 -80.23
N GLU A 232 -62.51 70.63 -79.21
CA GLU A 232 -62.10 72.04 -79.11
C GLU A 232 -60.58 72.19 -78.88
N ARG A 233 -59.99 71.34 -78.03
CA ARG A 233 -58.53 71.27 -77.82
C ARG A 233 -57.79 70.84 -79.08
N GLN A 234 -58.29 69.89 -79.86
CA GLN A 234 -57.67 69.47 -81.12
C GLN A 234 -57.71 70.59 -82.18
N GLU A 235 -58.81 71.35 -82.31
CA GLU A 235 -58.85 72.51 -83.23
C GLU A 235 -57.89 73.63 -82.79
N GLN A 236 -57.79 73.90 -81.48
CA GLN A 236 -56.80 74.85 -80.96
C GLN A 236 -55.36 74.38 -81.21
N GLU A 237 -55.05 73.11 -80.97
CA GLU A 237 -53.69 72.57 -81.15
C GLU A 237 -53.28 72.52 -82.63
N GLU A 238 -54.19 72.25 -83.57
CA GLU A 238 -53.92 72.39 -85.02
C GLU A 238 -53.63 73.84 -85.40
N ARG A 239 -54.44 74.80 -84.92
CA ARG A 239 -54.20 76.25 -85.16
C ARG A 239 -52.85 76.69 -84.60
N GLU A 240 -52.53 76.30 -83.36
CA GLU A 240 -51.25 76.65 -82.73
C GLU A 240 -50.07 75.96 -83.45
N LYS A 241 -50.18 74.68 -83.83
CA LYS A 241 -49.17 73.98 -84.64
C LYS A 241 -48.94 74.70 -85.97
N LEU A 242 -49.99 75.18 -86.63
CA LEU A 242 -49.88 75.90 -87.90
C LEU A 242 -49.19 77.27 -87.73
N GLU A 243 -49.57 78.04 -86.71
CA GLU A 243 -48.95 79.33 -86.42
C GLU A 243 -47.48 79.17 -85.96
N ARG A 244 -47.21 78.21 -85.07
CA ARG A 244 -45.86 77.89 -84.59
C ARG A 244 -44.96 77.39 -85.73
N ARG A 245 -45.50 76.65 -86.69
CA ARG A 245 -44.80 76.25 -87.94
C ARG A 245 -44.51 77.45 -88.84
N ARG A 246 -45.37 78.49 -88.86
CA ARG A 246 -45.11 79.74 -89.59
C ARG A 246 -44.02 80.57 -88.92
N ARG A 247 -44.18 80.88 -87.62
CA ARG A 247 -43.18 81.62 -86.81
C ARG A 247 -41.81 80.99 -86.91
N ARG A 248 -41.70 79.66 -86.72
CA ARG A 248 -40.43 78.90 -86.80
C ARG A 248 -39.80 78.85 -88.21
N ARG A 249 -40.51 79.31 -89.27
CA ARG A 249 -39.97 79.45 -90.63
C ARG A 249 -39.44 80.86 -90.88
N GLU A 250 -40.14 81.87 -90.38
CA GLU A 250 -39.72 83.29 -90.39
C GLU A 250 -38.50 83.50 -89.45
N GLU A 251 -38.50 82.87 -88.27
CA GLU A 251 -37.40 82.85 -87.29
C GLU A 251 -36.13 82.20 -87.86
N ARG A 252 -36.26 81.08 -88.59
CA ARG A 252 -35.12 80.46 -89.29
C ARG A 252 -34.54 81.36 -90.37
N GLN A 253 -35.37 82.05 -91.16
CA GLN A 253 -34.88 83.02 -92.14
C GLN A 253 -34.22 84.26 -91.52
N ARG A 254 -34.57 84.63 -90.29
CA ARG A 254 -33.83 85.63 -89.52
C ARG A 254 -32.48 85.07 -89.07
N GLN A 255 -32.46 83.93 -88.38
CA GLN A 255 -31.22 83.31 -87.89
C GLN A 255 -30.22 82.96 -89.01
N GLU A 256 -30.70 82.60 -90.20
CA GLU A 256 -29.84 82.29 -91.35
C GLU A 256 -29.11 83.53 -91.88
N ARG A 257 -29.78 84.70 -91.89
CA ARG A 257 -29.16 85.99 -92.24
C ARG A 257 -28.25 86.52 -91.13
N GLU A 258 -28.73 86.44 -89.88
CA GLU A 258 -28.01 86.87 -88.69
C GLU A 258 -26.72 86.08 -88.49
N ARG A 259 -26.72 84.77 -88.80
CA ARG A 259 -25.51 83.94 -88.84
C ARG A 259 -24.53 84.35 -89.93
N GLN A 260 -24.99 84.69 -91.14
CA GLN A 260 -24.10 85.19 -92.20
C GLN A 260 -23.47 86.54 -91.81
N GLU A 261 -24.23 87.44 -91.20
CA GLU A 261 -23.72 88.73 -90.71
C GLU A 261 -22.78 88.57 -89.49
N GLN A 262 -22.97 87.56 -88.65
CA GLN A 262 -22.02 87.20 -87.59
C GLN A 262 -20.76 86.51 -88.12
N GLU A 263 -20.86 85.61 -89.11
CA GLU A 263 -19.71 84.85 -89.63
C GLU A 263 -18.71 85.72 -90.41
N GLU A 264 -19.16 86.82 -91.03
CA GLU A 264 -18.25 87.87 -91.53
C GLU A 264 -17.55 88.62 -90.38
N ARG A 265 -18.27 89.03 -89.33
CA ARG A 265 -17.70 89.80 -88.21
C ARG A 265 -16.77 88.98 -87.31
N GLU A 266 -17.10 87.72 -87.05
CA GLU A 266 -16.27 86.84 -86.23
C GLU A 266 -14.94 86.51 -86.91
N ARG A 267 -14.85 86.61 -88.25
CA ARG A 267 -13.57 86.57 -88.97
C ARG A 267 -12.71 87.81 -88.72
N GLU A 268 -13.29 89.01 -88.80
CA GLU A 268 -12.57 90.27 -88.50
C GLU A 268 -12.15 90.41 -87.02
N GLU A 269 -12.85 89.73 -86.11
CA GLU A 269 -12.57 89.79 -84.66
C GLU A 269 -11.54 88.72 -84.23
N ARG A 270 -11.62 87.48 -84.76
CA ARG A 270 -10.63 86.43 -84.47
C ARG A 270 -9.22 86.78 -84.94
N GLU A 271 -9.09 87.44 -86.10
CA GLU A 271 -7.80 87.90 -86.64
C GLU A 271 -7.12 88.99 -85.77
N ARG A 272 -7.83 89.53 -84.76
CA ARG A 272 -7.27 90.47 -83.76
C ARG A 272 -6.99 89.82 -82.41
N GLN A 273 -7.80 88.86 -81.98
CA GLN A 273 -7.65 88.21 -80.66
C GLN A 273 -6.49 87.21 -80.62
N GLU A 274 -6.13 86.58 -81.75
CA GLU A 274 -5.01 85.62 -81.82
C GLU A 274 -3.61 86.28 -81.66
N GLU A 275 -3.52 87.61 -81.80
CA GLU A 275 -2.31 88.38 -81.43
C GLU A 275 -2.25 88.69 -79.92
N GLU A 276 -3.39 88.92 -79.24
CA GLU A 276 -3.44 89.34 -77.83
C GLU A 276 -3.30 88.18 -76.83
N GLU A 277 -3.84 86.99 -77.15
CA GLU A 277 -3.85 85.85 -76.21
C GLU A 277 -2.43 85.29 -75.94
N ARG A 278 -1.51 85.43 -76.90
CA ARG A 278 -0.10 84.98 -76.76
C ARG A 278 0.73 85.76 -75.74
N GLU A 279 0.29 86.95 -75.30
CA GLU A 279 1.00 87.74 -74.29
C GLU A 279 0.63 87.35 -72.84
N ARG A 280 -0.42 86.53 -72.64
CA ARG A 280 -0.93 86.19 -71.30
C ARG A 280 -0.41 84.87 -70.71
N GLU A 281 -0.20 83.83 -71.52
CA GLU A 281 0.19 82.50 -71.01
C GLU A 281 1.56 82.49 -70.29
N GLU A 282 2.44 83.47 -70.57
CA GLU A 282 3.78 83.54 -69.98
C GLU A 282 3.79 83.88 -68.47
N ARG A 283 2.67 84.33 -67.88
CA ARG A 283 2.61 84.77 -66.47
C ARG A 283 2.07 83.76 -65.45
N GLU A 284 1.24 82.79 -65.82
CA GLU A 284 0.56 81.92 -64.84
C GLU A 284 1.35 80.66 -64.44
N GLN A 285 2.44 80.29 -65.12
CA GLN A 285 3.19 79.07 -64.78
C GLN A 285 4.12 79.18 -63.55
N GLN A 286 4.37 80.38 -63.01
CA GLN A 286 5.33 80.54 -61.90
C GLN A 286 4.79 80.20 -60.50
N GLU A 287 3.48 80.25 -60.26
CA GLU A 287 2.93 80.14 -58.89
C GLU A 287 2.60 78.70 -58.45
N ARG A 288 2.76 77.70 -59.34
CA ARG A 288 2.16 76.36 -59.17
C ARG A 288 3.13 75.22 -58.82
N GLN A 289 4.36 75.54 -58.42
CA GLN A 289 5.47 74.56 -58.33
C GLN A 289 6.20 74.50 -56.97
N GLU A 290 5.57 74.95 -55.87
CA GLU A 290 6.23 75.02 -54.54
C GLU A 290 5.40 74.44 -53.37
N ARG A 291 4.81 73.24 -53.53
CA ARG A 291 4.32 72.42 -52.39
C ARG A 291 4.12 70.92 -52.71
N GLU A 292 5.04 70.13 -52.20
CA GLU A 292 5.13 68.65 -52.18
C GLU A 292 5.70 68.29 -50.78
N GLU A 293 5.18 67.30 -50.03
CA GLU A 293 5.83 66.00 -49.67
C GLU A 293 5.27 65.43 -48.31
N GLU A 294 5.79 64.26 -47.85
CA GLU A 294 5.46 63.40 -46.66
C GLU A 294 4.22 62.46 -46.73
N THR A 295 4.10 61.26 -46.11
CA THR A 295 4.97 60.14 -45.58
C THR A 295 4.08 58.84 -45.52
N VAL A 296 4.48 57.54 -45.45
CA VAL A 296 5.47 56.67 -44.73
C VAL A 296 5.16 56.46 -43.23
N GLY A 297 5.22 55.29 -42.56
CA GLY A 297 5.57 53.86 -42.83
C GLY A 297 5.41 53.02 -41.51
N ASP A 298 5.86 51.76 -41.26
CA ASP A 298 6.32 50.58 -42.03
C ASP A 298 6.60 49.35 -41.06
N LYS A 299 6.45 48.07 -41.49
CA LYS A 299 6.89 46.76 -40.85
C LYS A 299 6.37 46.35 -39.43
N GLN A 300 6.44 45.10 -38.90
CA GLN A 300 7.17 43.79 -39.07
C GLN A 300 8.52 43.64 -38.29
N GLU A 301 9.00 42.48 -37.80
CA GLU A 301 8.54 41.06 -37.86
C GLU A 301 8.40 40.35 -36.45
N GLU A 302 9.06 39.28 -35.95
CA GLU A 302 10.22 38.40 -36.30
C GLU A 302 10.17 36.97 -35.60
N GLU A 303 11.28 36.31 -35.19
CA GLU A 303 11.41 34.83 -35.03
C GLU A 303 11.89 34.21 -33.66
N THR A 304 12.80 33.21 -33.65
CA THR A 304 12.62 31.90 -32.93
C THR A 304 13.90 31.22 -32.35
N ALA A 305 13.79 29.90 -32.03
CA ALA A 305 14.83 28.85 -31.94
C ALA A 305 15.67 28.64 -30.66
N ALA A 306 15.75 27.36 -30.23
CA ALA A 306 17.00 26.61 -29.90
C ALA A 306 16.71 25.20 -29.34
N THR A 307 17.30 24.14 -29.91
CA THR A 307 17.21 22.74 -29.42
C THR A 307 18.57 22.15 -29.07
N ALA A 308 18.69 21.48 -27.91
CA ALA A 308 19.91 20.79 -27.51
C ALA A 308 19.61 19.47 -26.75
N HIS A 309 20.35 18.39 -27.07
CA HIS A 309 20.20 17.09 -26.40
C HIS A 309 21.07 16.97 -25.14
N PRO A 310 20.53 16.54 -23.98
CA PRO A 310 21.29 16.46 -22.73
C PRO A 310 22.20 15.22 -22.65
N LYS A 311 23.42 15.42 -22.15
CA LYS A 311 24.40 14.35 -21.87
C LYS A 311 23.86 13.39 -20.80
N ARG A 312 24.09 12.07 -20.96
CA ARG A 312 23.43 10.99 -20.18
C ARG A 312 23.49 11.16 -18.64
N GLY A 313 24.59 11.69 -18.09
CA GLY A 313 24.76 11.91 -16.64
C GLY A 313 23.90 13.02 -16.02
N LEU A 314 23.26 13.89 -16.81
CA LEU A 314 22.34 14.91 -16.30
C LEU A 314 20.96 14.33 -15.94
N VAL A 315 20.55 13.23 -16.58
CA VAL A 315 19.20 12.66 -16.48
C VAL A 315 19.00 11.90 -15.15
N SER A 316 20.07 11.32 -14.58
CA SER A 316 20.06 10.72 -13.24
C SER A 316 19.84 11.78 -12.15
N ASN A 317 20.66 12.83 -12.15
CA ASN A 317 20.61 13.94 -11.21
C ASN A 317 19.26 14.68 -11.25
N LEU A 318 18.69 14.92 -12.43
CA LEU A 318 17.36 15.52 -12.57
C LEU A 318 16.26 14.64 -11.93
N LYS A 319 16.40 13.32 -12.03
CA LYS A 319 15.45 12.35 -11.45
C LYS A 319 15.56 12.25 -9.93
N ILE A 320 16.74 12.45 -9.35
CA ILE A 320 16.93 12.58 -7.89
C ILE A 320 16.25 13.86 -7.39
N ARG A 321 16.57 15.02 -7.99
CA ARG A 321 15.94 16.31 -7.63
C ARG A 321 14.41 16.30 -7.73
N TYR A 322 13.86 15.61 -8.73
CA TYR A 322 12.41 15.42 -8.85
C TYR A 322 11.82 14.60 -7.68
N LEU A 323 12.47 13.49 -7.28
CA LEU A 323 12.03 12.68 -6.14
C LEU A 323 12.14 13.45 -4.81
N GLU A 324 13.17 14.28 -4.66
CA GLU A 324 13.36 15.18 -3.51
C GLU A 324 12.26 16.25 -3.45
N HIS A 325 11.94 16.91 -4.56
CA HIS A 325 10.80 17.83 -4.62
C HIS A 325 9.48 17.15 -4.24
N GLN A 326 9.23 15.92 -4.72
CA GLN A 326 8.05 15.14 -4.36
C GLN A 326 8.02 14.75 -2.88
N ARG A 327 9.18 14.48 -2.27
CA ARG A 327 9.33 14.28 -0.81
C ARG A 327 8.96 15.57 -0.04
N ASP A 328 9.43 16.73 -0.47
CA ASP A 328 9.17 18.00 0.22
C ASP A 328 7.70 18.41 0.13
N GLN A 329 7.03 18.19 -1.01
CA GLN A 329 5.57 18.37 -1.12
C GLN A 329 4.81 17.43 -0.17
N LEU A 330 5.30 16.20 0.01
CA LEU A 330 4.72 15.23 0.93
C LEU A 330 4.93 15.61 2.40
N ILE A 331 6.11 16.11 2.77
CA ILE A 331 6.40 16.67 4.11
C ILE A 331 5.47 17.87 4.38
N LYS A 332 5.32 18.79 3.41
CA LYS A 332 4.34 19.90 3.50
C LYS A 332 2.91 19.39 3.69
N ALA A 333 2.52 18.29 3.06
CA ALA A 333 1.22 17.66 3.25
C ALA A 333 1.06 17.02 4.64
N ILE A 334 2.10 16.36 5.17
CA ILE A 334 2.11 15.79 6.53
C ILE A 334 1.94 16.89 7.59
N SER A 335 2.70 17.98 7.47
CA SER A 335 2.57 19.15 8.36
C SER A 335 1.18 19.81 8.27
N LYS A 336 0.58 19.85 7.06
CA LYS A 336 -0.82 20.28 6.88
C LYS A 336 -1.83 19.32 7.52
N THR A 337 -1.61 18.01 7.53
CA THR A 337 -2.47 17.08 8.29
C THR A 337 -2.30 17.24 9.80
N HIS A 338 -1.09 17.43 10.30
CA HIS A 338 -0.85 17.59 11.73
C HIS A 338 -1.44 18.90 12.29
N LYS A 339 -1.31 20.02 11.56
CA LYS A 339 -2.01 21.28 11.90
C LYS A 339 -3.55 21.12 11.93
N LYS A 340 -4.11 20.16 11.20
CA LYS A 340 -5.55 19.82 11.22
C LYS A 340 -5.93 18.83 12.32
N GLU A 341 -4.98 18.08 12.88
CA GLU A 341 -5.21 17.29 14.11
C GLU A 341 -5.36 18.26 15.29
N VAL A 342 -4.37 19.14 15.52
CA VAL A 342 -4.39 20.15 16.59
C VAL A 342 -5.61 21.08 16.53
N ALA A 343 -6.11 21.39 15.33
CA ALA A 343 -7.31 22.22 15.15
C ALA A 343 -8.64 21.51 15.45
N ILE A 344 -8.67 20.17 15.52
CA ILE A 344 -9.86 19.41 15.96
C ILE A 344 -9.96 19.47 17.48
N ASP A 345 -8.83 19.31 18.17
CA ASP A 345 -8.77 19.32 19.64
C ASP A 345 -9.28 20.68 20.20
N ALA A 346 -8.99 21.78 19.50
CA ALA A 346 -9.35 23.15 19.85
C ALA A 346 -10.76 23.63 19.42
N GLY A 347 -11.56 22.81 18.71
CA GLY A 347 -12.91 23.19 18.27
C GLY A 347 -14.04 22.78 19.23
N ASP A 348 -15.24 23.30 19.06
CA ASP A 348 -16.43 22.98 19.88
C ASP A 348 -17.15 21.66 19.47
N ASP A 349 -16.47 20.77 18.75
CA ASP A 349 -16.98 19.43 18.41
C ASP A 349 -17.23 18.59 19.69
N SER A 350 -18.27 17.75 19.69
CA SER A 350 -18.47 16.76 20.76
C SER A 350 -17.28 15.76 20.82
N PRO A 351 -16.99 15.15 21.99
CA PRO A 351 -15.86 14.24 22.15
C PRO A 351 -15.82 13.10 21.11
N GLU A 352 -16.96 12.46 20.86
CA GLU A 352 -17.12 11.40 19.84
C GLU A 352 -16.78 11.91 18.43
N MET A 353 -17.21 13.13 18.09
CA MET A 353 -16.91 13.74 16.79
C MET A 353 -15.44 14.16 16.68
N LYS A 354 -14.79 14.58 17.77
CA LYS A 354 -13.34 14.78 17.82
C LYS A 354 -12.59 13.48 17.56
N GLU A 355 -12.96 12.38 18.25
CA GLU A 355 -12.33 11.07 18.04
C GLU A 355 -12.45 10.59 16.58
N ILE A 356 -13.66 10.64 16.00
CA ILE A 356 -13.89 10.23 14.60
C ILE A 356 -13.08 11.10 13.62
N ARG A 357 -13.04 12.42 13.83
CA ARG A 357 -12.26 13.35 13.00
C ARG A 357 -10.76 13.09 13.14
N THR A 358 -10.25 12.94 14.37
CA THR A 358 -8.83 12.70 14.66
C THR A 358 -8.38 11.35 14.14
N TRP A 359 -9.14 10.26 14.32
CA TRP A 359 -8.87 8.96 13.71
C TRP A 359 -8.77 9.05 12.18
N ARG A 360 -9.69 9.81 11.55
CA ARG A 360 -9.69 10.04 10.10
C ARG A 360 -8.50 10.87 9.61
N GLN A 361 -7.95 11.80 10.41
CA GLN A 361 -6.70 12.49 10.08
C GLN A 361 -5.47 11.61 10.33
N GLN A 362 -5.37 10.91 11.47
CA GLN A 362 -4.30 9.96 11.75
C GLN A 362 -4.19 8.89 10.65
N GLY A 363 -5.32 8.38 10.15
CA GLY A 363 -5.37 7.45 9.02
C GLY A 363 -4.79 8.02 7.72
N LYS A 364 -4.96 9.33 7.47
CA LYS A 364 -4.29 10.03 6.34
C LYS A 364 -2.81 10.24 6.63
N ARG A 365 -2.45 10.72 7.82
CA ARG A 365 -1.07 10.96 8.26
C ARG A 365 -0.22 9.70 8.16
N ARG A 366 -0.73 8.55 8.63
CA ARG A 366 -0.11 7.22 8.47
C ARG A 366 0.08 6.83 6.99
N LYS A 367 -0.89 7.12 6.11
CA LYS A 367 -0.76 6.88 4.65
C LYS A 367 0.28 7.80 3.99
N LEU A 368 0.42 9.05 4.45
CA LEU A 368 1.45 9.97 3.96
C LEU A 368 2.85 9.58 4.46
N LEU A 369 3.02 9.21 5.73
CA LEU A 369 4.29 8.72 6.28
C LEU A 369 4.81 7.47 5.56
N LYS A 370 3.93 6.49 5.26
CA LYS A 370 4.31 5.32 4.43
C LYS A 370 4.71 5.70 3.01
N LYS A 371 4.15 6.77 2.43
CA LYS A 371 4.62 7.32 1.14
C LYS A 371 5.97 8.01 1.29
N GLN A 372 6.26 8.66 2.43
CA GLN A 372 7.54 9.35 2.67
C GLN A 372 8.68 8.34 2.75
N GLN A 373 8.54 7.30 3.58
CA GLN A 373 9.52 6.22 3.69
C GLN A 373 9.82 5.59 2.31
N LYS A 374 8.78 5.26 1.53
CA LYS A 374 8.93 4.71 0.18
C LYS A 374 9.50 5.69 -0.86
N MET A 375 9.52 6.99 -0.57
CA MET A 375 10.21 8.00 -1.40
C MET A 375 11.67 8.18 -0.96
N GLU A 376 11.94 8.16 0.34
CA GLU A 376 13.29 8.23 0.91
C GLU A 376 14.11 6.98 0.54
N GLU A 377 13.52 5.78 0.59
CA GLU A 377 14.10 4.55 0.04
C GLU A 377 14.45 4.67 -1.45
N LYS A 378 13.57 5.28 -2.25
CA LYS A 378 13.81 5.48 -3.70
C LYS A 378 14.93 6.48 -3.97
N ILE A 379 15.08 7.51 -3.13
CA ILE A 379 16.17 8.49 -3.21
C ILE A 379 17.47 7.81 -2.80
N LYS A 380 17.50 7.06 -1.68
CA LYS A 380 18.68 6.30 -1.22
C LYS A 380 19.17 5.34 -2.30
N ARG A 381 18.29 4.46 -2.81
CA ARG A 381 18.55 3.53 -3.93
C ARG A 381 18.83 4.21 -5.28
N LYS A 382 18.73 5.54 -5.37
CA LYS A 382 19.15 6.29 -6.56
C LYS A 382 20.49 7.00 -6.38
N ARG A 383 20.84 7.38 -5.15
CA ARG A 383 22.18 7.86 -4.77
C ARG A 383 23.18 6.71 -4.72
N GLU A 384 22.85 5.61 -4.04
CA GLU A 384 23.64 4.37 -4.03
C GLU A 384 23.99 3.91 -5.46
N LYS A 385 23.02 3.94 -6.37
CA LYS A 385 23.19 3.58 -7.80
C LYS A 385 23.86 4.64 -8.67
N GLN A 386 24.21 5.79 -8.11
CA GLN A 386 25.02 6.81 -8.74
C GLN A 386 26.45 6.73 -8.22
N GLU A 387 26.61 6.55 -6.90
CA GLU A 387 27.86 6.23 -6.20
C GLU A 387 28.52 4.95 -6.75
N GLU A 388 27.75 3.85 -6.91
CA GLU A 388 28.16 2.61 -7.62
C GLU A 388 28.72 2.89 -9.02
N ALA A 389 28.12 3.84 -9.76
CA ALA A 389 28.47 4.12 -11.14
C ALA A 389 29.65 5.11 -11.27
N GLU A 390 29.74 6.06 -10.35
CA GLU A 390 30.86 7.02 -10.24
C GLU A 390 32.13 6.27 -9.80
N GLU A 391 32.06 5.36 -8.82
CA GLU A 391 33.13 4.41 -8.50
C GLU A 391 33.59 3.58 -9.71
N ASP A 392 32.66 3.02 -10.48
CA ASP A 392 33.00 2.18 -11.62
C ASP A 392 33.59 2.96 -12.78
N ASP A 393 33.22 4.23 -12.97
CA ASP A 393 33.86 5.12 -13.95
C ASP A 393 35.23 5.62 -13.45
N GLU A 394 35.44 5.83 -12.15
CA GLU A 394 36.77 6.07 -11.56
C GLU A 394 37.72 4.87 -11.75
N LYS A 395 37.25 3.64 -11.48
CA LYS A 395 38.02 2.41 -11.72
C LYS A 395 38.43 2.27 -13.19
N LYS A 396 37.54 2.60 -14.13
CA LYS A 396 37.84 2.63 -15.58
C LYS A 396 38.84 3.74 -15.92
N ALA A 397 38.69 4.93 -15.36
CA ALA A 397 39.61 6.04 -15.59
C ALA A 397 41.01 5.73 -15.07
N GLY A 398 41.13 5.16 -13.87
CA GLY A 398 42.42 4.70 -13.30
C GLY A 398 43.07 3.60 -14.15
N LEU A 399 42.29 2.65 -14.67
CA LEU A 399 42.79 1.64 -15.61
C LEU A 399 43.27 2.28 -16.93
N PHE A 400 42.51 3.24 -17.47
CA PHE A 400 42.87 3.94 -18.71
C PHE A 400 44.14 4.79 -18.55
N LEU A 401 44.27 5.55 -17.46
CA LEU A 401 45.52 6.27 -17.15
C LEU A 401 46.69 5.29 -17.04
N ARG A 402 46.53 4.17 -16.34
CA ARG A 402 47.61 3.17 -16.18
C ARG A 402 48.04 2.53 -17.51
N ILE A 403 47.12 2.36 -18.46
CA ILE A 403 47.43 1.92 -19.83
C ILE A 403 48.20 3.02 -20.57
N VAL A 404 47.74 4.28 -20.51
CA VAL A 404 48.37 5.41 -21.21
C VAL A 404 49.77 5.71 -20.67
N THR A 405 49.99 5.71 -19.35
CA THR A 405 51.33 5.92 -18.77
C THR A 405 52.27 4.77 -19.10
N GLY A 406 51.82 3.52 -18.96
CA GLY A 406 52.61 2.34 -19.30
C GLY A 406 52.96 2.24 -20.80
N PHE A 407 52.17 2.86 -21.68
CA PHE A 407 52.49 2.99 -23.10
C PHE A 407 53.52 4.10 -23.38
N PHE A 408 53.61 5.14 -22.54
CA PHE A 408 54.55 6.25 -22.70
C PHE A 408 55.95 5.95 -22.13
N GLU A 409 56.03 5.22 -21.02
CA GLU A 409 57.31 4.80 -20.43
C GLU A 409 58.11 3.89 -21.38
N GLY A 410 57.44 3.15 -22.28
CA GLY A 410 58.08 2.28 -23.27
C GLY A 410 58.75 2.96 -24.48
N TYR A 411 58.62 4.28 -24.65
CA TYR A 411 59.19 5.03 -25.78
C TYR A 411 60.37 5.97 -25.41
N GLY A 412 60.78 6.01 -24.14
CA GLY A 412 61.85 6.91 -23.68
C GLY A 412 63.24 6.61 -24.26
N ASP A 413 63.58 5.33 -24.41
CA ASP A 413 64.96 4.88 -24.70
C ASP A 413 65.35 4.92 -26.19
N LEU A 414 64.44 5.33 -27.10
CA LEU A 414 64.61 5.16 -28.54
C LEU A 414 65.12 6.41 -29.30
N ASN A 415 65.43 7.52 -28.62
CA ASN A 415 65.69 8.81 -29.29
C ASN A 415 66.92 9.59 -28.76
N MET A 416 67.97 8.88 -28.32
CA MET A 416 69.24 9.45 -27.82
C MET A 416 70.47 8.82 -28.53
N ALA A 417 70.39 8.64 -29.85
CA ALA A 417 71.42 7.95 -30.64
C ALA A 417 71.75 8.57 -32.02
N VAL A 418 71.29 9.79 -32.31
CA VAL A 418 71.60 10.51 -33.57
C VAL A 418 71.89 12.00 -33.31
N LEU A 419 73.13 12.29 -32.93
CA LEU A 419 73.85 13.55 -33.18
C LEU A 419 75.35 13.35 -32.94
#